data_AF-A0A9Q1A403-F1
#
_entry.id   AF-A0A9Q1A403-F1
#
_cell.length_a   1.000
_cell.length_b   1.000
_cell.length_c   1.000
_cell.angle_alpha   90.00
_cell.angle_beta   90.00
_cell.angle_gamma   90.00
#
_symmetry.space_group_name_H-M   'P 1'
#
loop_
_entity.id
_entity.type
_entity.pdbx_description
1 polymer ?
#
loop_
_entity_poly.entity_id
_entity_poly.type
_entity_poly.pdbx_seq_one_letter_code
_entity_poly.pdbx_strand_id
1 'polypeptide(L)'
;MGSRNRIMVFAATVLYLFLHFPSRTEAGAELVAPNGKAIAEKALELARKESVHTSDFFTGSAHKNPASKPVLQKCASSFKQAVQFLNLSGLEGGTASLDVHYALDLAEYCRDALSSGRVQIDSATARVQKWTAVYDAAQATVVFLEN
;
A
#
# COMPACT_ATOMS: atom_id res chain seq x y z
N MET A 1 -2.75 22.38 -13.39
CA MET A 1 -3.90 21.55 -13.82
C MET A 1 -4.71 21.18 -12.59
N GLY A 2 -5.95 21.70 -12.51
CA GLY A 2 -6.73 21.75 -11.26
C GLY A 2 -7.36 20.42 -10.82
N SER A 3 -7.63 20.32 -9.51
CA SER A 3 -8.20 19.17 -8.78
C SER A 3 -9.37 18.45 -9.49
N ARG A 4 -10.24 19.21 -10.18
CA ARG A 4 -11.34 18.67 -11.00
C ARG A 4 -10.88 17.72 -12.12
N ASN A 5 -9.73 17.97 -12.74
CA ASN A 5 -9.20 17.09 -13.79
C ASN A 5 -8.73 15.75 -13.24
N ARG A 6 -8.29 15.68 -11.99
CA ARG A 6 -7.83 14.42 -11.38
C ARG A 6 -9.03 13.51 -11.07
N ILE A 7 -10.10 14.07 -10.52
CA ILE A 7 -11.34 13.32 -10.22
C ILE A 7 -11.96 12.75 -11.49
N MET A 8 -12.01 13.53 -12.58
CA MET A 8 -12.54 13.03 -13.85
C MET A 8 -11.70 11.91 -14.47
N VAL A 9 -10.37 11.95 -14.31
CA VAL A 9 -9.47 10.89 -14.81
C VAL A 9 -9.65 9.60 -13.99
N PHE A 10 -9.77 9.70 -12.67
CA PHE A 10 -10.06 8.54 -11.82
C PHE A 10 -11.43 7.92 -12.12
N ALA A 11 -12.48 8.73 -12.24
CA ALA A 11 -13.82 8.25 -12.59
C ALA A 11 -13.84 7.57 -13.97
N ALA A 12 -13.15 8.15 -14.96
CA ALA A 12 -13.05 7.57 -16.31
C ALA A 12 -12.29 6.23 -16.31
N THR A 13 -11.26 6.09 -15.48
CA THR A 13 -10.46 4.86 -15.38
C THR A 13 -11.28 3.73 -14.75
N VAL A 14 -12.03 4.04 -13.70
CA VAL A 14 -12.93 3.08 -13.04
C VAL A 14 -14.07 2.67 -13.98
N LEU A 15 -14.72 3.62 -14.66
CA LEU A 15 -15.76 3.34 -15.66
C LEU A 15 -15.24 2.49 -16.82
N TYR A 16 -14.03 2.76 -17.32
CA TYR A 16 -13.42 1.97 -18.38
C TYR A 16 -13.22 0.50 -17.96
N LEU A 17 -12.76 0.28 -16.72
CA LEU A 17 -12.61 -1.07 -16.16
C LEU A 17 -13.97 -1.76 -15.97
N PHE A 18 -15.02 -1.05 -15.56
CA PHE A 18 -16.36 -1.60 -15.43
C PHE A 18 -17.03 -1.94 -16.78
N LEU A 19 -16.73 -1.18 -17.84
CA LEU A 19 -17.34 -1.39 -19.16
C LEU A 19 -16.59 -2.42 -20.03
N HIS A 20 -15.30 -2.62 -19.80
CA HIS A 20 -14.48 -3.59 -20.57
C HIS A 20 -14.33 -4.97 -19.89
N PHE A 21 -14.86 -5.14 -18.68
CA PHE A 21 -15.08 -6.46 -18.09
C PHE A 21 -16.51 -6.93 -18.39
N PRO A 22 -16.71 -8.05 -19.11
CA PRO A 22 -18.03 -8.50 -19.51
C PRO A 22 -18.84 -8.90 -18.28
N SER A 23 -19.96 -8.23 -18.11
CA SER A 23 -20.90 -8.43 -17.02
C SER A 23 -21.89 -9.56 -17.33
N ARG A 24 -22.23 -10.33 -16.28
CA ARG A 24 -23.49 -11.06 -16.01
C ARG A 24 -23.69 -12.48 -16.57
N THR A 25 -23.55 -13.43 -15.65
CA THR A 25 -24.47 -14.54 -15.33
C THR A 25 -24.28 -14.73 -13.81
N GLU A 26 -25.23 -14.64 -12.88
CA GLU A 26 -26.65 -14.95 -12.85
C GLU A 26 -27.38 -14.06 -11.82
N ALA A 27 -28.67 -13.85 -12.02
CA ALA A 27 -29.57 -13.26 -11.03
C ALA A 27 -29.79 -14.25 -9.88
N GLY A 28 -29.61 -13.81 -8.63
CA GLY A 28 -29.93 -14.60 -7.43
C GLY A 28 -28.88 -14.56 -6.32
N ALA A 29 -27.68 -14.08 -6.59
CA ALA A 29 -26.84 -13.61 -5.50
C ALA A 29 -27.31 -12.20 -5.16
N GLU A 30 -27.98 -12.03 -4.01
CA GLU A 30 -27.65 -10.85 -3.21
C GLU A 30 -26.14 -10.67 -3.33
N LEU A 31 -25.70 -9.57 -3.93
CA LEU A 31 -24.39 -9.04 -3.60
C LEU A 31 -24.51 -8.69 -2.11
N VAL A 32 -24.40 -9.72 -1.26
CA VAL A 32 -24.07 -9.59 0.15
C VAL A 32 -22.86 -8.70 0.07
N ALA A 33 -23.03 -7.42 0.40
CA ALA A 33 -21.96 -6.45 0.35
C ALA A 33 -20.76 -7.15 1.00
N PRO A 34 -19.66 -7.42 0.28
CA PRO A 34 -18.55 -8.16 0.85
C PRO A 34 -18.20 -7.42 2.12
N ASN A 35 -18.30 -8.12 3.26
CA ASN A 35 -18.24 -7.53 4.60
C ASN A 35 -17.12 -6.49 4.61
N GLY A 36 -17.46 -5.20 4.68
CA GLY A 36 -16.48 -4.12 4.48
C GLY A 36 -15.30 -4.26 5.44
N LYS A 37 -15.58 -4.78 6.64
CA LYS A 37 -14.57 -5.19 7.62
C LYS A 37 -13.62 -6.26 7.07
N ALA A 38 -14.12 -7.33 6.45
CA ALA A 38 -13.29 -8.37 5.85
C ALA A 38 -12.44 -7.86 4.68
N ILE A 39 -12.93 -6.90 3.90
CA ILE A 39 -12.13 -6.24 2.85
C ILE A 39 -11.00 -5.43 3.50
N ALA A 40 -11.29 -4.61 4.51
CA ALA A 40 -10.30 -3.81 5.21
C ALA A 40 -9.25 -4.69 5.90
N GLU A 41 -9.67 -5.75 6.58
CA GLU A 41 -8.79 -6.76 7.17
C GLU A 41 -7.86 -7.37 6.12
N LYS A 42 -8.41 -7.73 4.95
CA LYS A 42 -7.60 -8.31 3.88
C LYS A 42 -6.59 -7.31 3.30
N ALA A 43 -6.99 -6.05 3.14
CA ALA A 43 -6.11 -5.00 2.64
C ALA A 43 -4.97 -4.72 3.63
N LEU A 44 -5.26 -4.67 4.94
CA LEU A 44 -4.26 -4.56 6.00
C LEU A 44 -3.31 -5.76 6.03
N GLU A 45 -3.82 -6.98 5.88
CA GLU A 45 -3.00 -8.19 5.77
C GLU A 45 -2.03 -8.11 4.58
N LEU A 46 -2.51 -7.65 3.42
CA LEU A 46 -1.68 -7.45 2.24
C LEU A 46 -0.62 -6.36 2.45
N ALA A 47 -0.97 -5.23 3.08
CA ALA A 47 -0.03 -4.17 3.42
C ALA A 47 1.05 -4.65 4.39
N ARG A 48 0.66 -5.41 5.42
CA ARG A 48 1.59 -6.00 6.38
C ARG A 48 2.55 -6.97 5.68
N LYS A 49 2.02 -7.84 4.82
CA LYS A 49 2.82 -8.80 4.03
C LYS A 49 3.78 -8.10 3.07
N GLU A 50 3.32 -7.08 2.35
CA GLU A 50 4.17 -6.32 1.44
C GLU A 50 5.27 -5.57 2.20
N SER A 51 4.99 -5.11 3.42
CA SER A 51 5.99 -4.47 4.29
C SER A 51 7.10 -5.44 4.71
N VAL A 52 6.75 -6.66 5.12
CA VAL A 52 7.73 -7.71 5.41
C VAL A 52 8.59 -8.00 4.18
N HIS A 53 7.96 -8.26 3.03
CA HIS A 53 8.68 -8.56 1.79
C HIS A 53 9.60 -7.40 1.35
N THR A 54 9.16 -6.16 1.55
CA THR A 54 9.95 -4.97 1.21
C THR A 54 11.15 -4.82 2.14
N SER A 55 10.96 -5.05 3.45
CA SER A 55 12.05 -5.10 4.42
C SER A 55 13.12 -6.13 4.03
N ASP A 56 12.69 -7.35 3.68
CA ASP A 56 13.59 -8.43 3.29
C ASP A 56 14.32 -8.12 1.97
N PHE A 57 13.60 -7.54 1.00
CA PHE A 57 14.19 -7.08 -0.26
C PHE A 57 15.32 -6.07 -0.02
N PHE A 58 15.09 -5.06 0.82
CA PHE A 58 16.12 -4.06 1.10
C PHE A 58 17.26 -4.61 1.94
N THR A 59 16.99 -5.54 2.86
CA THR A 59 18.03 -6.26 3.60
C THR A 59 18.94 -7.04 2.65
N GLY A 60 18.37 -7.79 1.70
CA GLY A 60 19.14 -8.51 0.68
C GLY A 60 19.88 -7.57 -0.27
N SER A 61 19.27 -6.44 -0.63
CA SER A 61 19.89 -5.43 -1.49
C SER A 61 21.07 -4.75 -0.81
N ALA A 62 21.00 -4.49 0.50
CA ALA A 62 22.07 -3.88 1.28
C ALA A 62 23.36 -4.72 1.28
N HIS A 63 23.25 -6.06 1.25
CA HIS A 63 24.40 -6.96 1.14
C HIS A 63 25.08 -6.87 -0.24
N LYS A 64 24.30 -6.63 -1.30
CA LYS A 64 24.80 -6.58 -2.69
C LYS A 64 25.32 -5.20 -3.10
N ASN A 65 24.97 -4.15 -2.35
CA ASN A 65 25.25 -2.76 -2.71
C ASN A 65 25.93 -2.01 -1.55
N PRO A 66 27.25 -2.21 -1.31
CA PRO A 66 27.96 -1.61 -0.18
C PRO A 66 27.87 -0.07 -0.13
N ALA A 67 27.93 0.59 -1.29
CA ALA A 67 27.86 2.05 -1.39
C ALA A 67 26.50 2.63 -0.92
N SER A 68 25.42 1.89 -1.12
CA SER A 68 24.05 2.29 -0.73
C SER A 68 23.57 1.59 0.55
N LYS A 69 24.42 0.77 1.19
CA LYS A 69 24.07 -0.05 2.34
C LYS A 69 23.37 0.73 3.46
N PRO A 70 23.83 1.93 3.88
CA PRO A 70 23.17 2.67 4.95
C PRO A 70 21.71 3.04 4.61
N VAL A 71 21.46 3.50 3.38
CA VAL A 71 20.12 3.88 2.91
C VAL A 71 19.21 2.64 2.85
N LEU A 72 19.72 1.54 2.30
CA LEU A 72 18.97 0.29 2.15
C LEU A 72 18.63 -0.34 3.51
N GLN A 73 19.56 -0.33 4.46
CA GLN A 73 19.30 -0.80 5.82
C GLN A 73 18.24 0.07 6.52
N LYS A 74 18.29 1.39 6.32
CA LYS A 74 17.30 2.29 6.87
C LYS A 74 15.91 2.03 6.30
N CYS A 75 15.81 1.83 4.99
CA CYS A 75 14.58 1.39 4.34
C CYS A 75 14.06 0.07 4.93
N ALA A 76 14.91 -0.94 5.09
CA ALA A 76 14.51 -2.20 5.70
C ALA A 76 13.96 -2.00 7.13
N SER A 77 14.64 -1.20 7.95
CA SER A 77 14.19 -0.87 9.31
C SER A 77 12.88 -0.08 9.34
N SER A 78 12.64 0.83 8.39
CA SER A 78 11.36 1.56 8.27
C SER A 78 10.21 0.59 8.01
N PHE A 79 10.36 -0.33 7.06
CA PHE A 79 9.31 -1.31 6.77
C PHE A 79 9.10 -2.32 7.90
N LYS A 80 10.16 -2.68 8.64
CA LYS A 80 10.02 -3.51 9.85
C LYS A 80 9.22 -2.80 10.95
N GLN A 81 9.36 -1.47 11.07
CA GLN A 81 8.55 -0.66 11.98
C GLN A 81 7.11 -0.51 11.46
N ALA A 82 6.91 -0.32 10.16
CA ALA A 82 5.59 -0.22 9.54
C ALA A 82 4.71 -1.46 9.84
N VAL A 83 5.31 -2.66 9.86
CA VAL A 83 4.63 -3.90 10.26
C VAL A 83 4.05 -3.83 11.69
N GLN A 84 4.64 -3.06 12.60
CA GLN A 84 4.13 -2.92 13.97
C GLN A 84 2.81 -2.15 14.01
N PHE A 85 2.64 -1.15 13.15
CA PHE A 85 1.40 -0.39 13.04
C PHE A 85 0.30 -1.15 12.31
N LEU A 86 0.64 -1.92 11.27
CA LEU A 86 -0.32 -2.66 10.45
C LEU A 86 -0.87 -3.92 11.15
N ASN A 87 -1.52 -3.72 12.30
CA ASN A 87 -2.21 -4.74 13.08
C ASN A 87 -3.71 -4.73 12.78
N LEU A 88 -4.31 -5.90 12.65
CA LEU A 88 -5.74 -6.05 12.36
C LEU A 88 -6.62 -5.61 13.54
N SER A 89 -6.10 -5.63 14.78
CA SER A 89 -6.84 -5.15 15.94
C SER A 89 -7.15 -3.65 15.90
N GLY A 90 -6.44 -2.86 15.08
CA GLY A 90 -6.72 -1.44 14.91
C GLY A 90 -8.15 -1.16 14.41
N LEU A 91 -8.73 -2.10 13.64
CA LEU A 91 -10.11 -1.99 13.15
C LEU A 91 -11.15 -2.09 14.27
N GLU A 92 -10.86 -2.81 15.35
CA GLU A 92 -11.77 -2.94 16.49
C GLU A 92 -11.76 -1.69 17.37
N GLY A 93 -10.63 -0.96 17.39
CA GLY A 93 -10.46 0.29 18.11
C GLY A 93 -10.75 1.55 17.30
N GLY A 94 -11.03 1.43 15.99
CA GLY A 94 -11.22 2.58 15.08
C GLY A 94 -9.94 3.40 14.88
N THR A 95 -8.76 2.76 14.98
CA THR A 95 -7.45 3.42 14.82
C THR A 95 -6.70 2.96 13.59
N ALA A 96 -7.27 2.05 12.79
CA ALA A 96 -6.54 1.45 11.69
C ALA A 96 -6.17 2.48 10.61
N SER A 97 -6.99 3.51 10.37
CA SER A 97 -6.64 4.56 9.39
C SER A 97 -5.43 5.37 9.83
N LEU A 98 -5.28 5.61 11.13
CA LEU A 98 -4.13 6.27 11.72
C LEU A 98 -2.88 5.37 11.67
N ASP A 99 -3.06 4.08 11.97
CA ASP A 99 -1.98 3.10 11.91
C ASP A 99 -1.44 2.92 10.48
N VAL A 100 -2.32 2.88 9.47
CA VAL A 100 -1.91 2.85 8.05
C VAL A 100 -1.19 4.14 7.67
N HIS A 101 -1.62 5.30 8.16
CA HIS A 101 -0.93 6.57 7.94
C HIS A 101 0.50 6.54 8.48
N TYR A 102 0.73 6.12 9.72
CA TYR A 102 2.08 6.03 10.28
C TYR A 102 2.97 5.04 9.51
N ALA A 103 2.39 3.93 9.05
CA ALA A 103 3.10 2.96 8.24
C ALA A 103 3.45 3.52 6.84
N LEU A 104 2.56 4.32 6.25
CA LEU A 104 2.81 5.08 5.01
C LEU A 104 3.95 6.08 5.18
N ASP A 105 3.96 6.89 6.23
CA ASP A 105 5.03 7.86 6.49
C ASP A 105 6.41 7.20 6.52
N LEU A 106 6.52 6.01 7.13
CA LEU A 106 7.75 5.22 7.14
C LEU A 106 8.16 4.73 5.74
N ALA A 107 7.19 4.33 4.91
CA ALA A 107 7.42 3.91 3.53
C ALA A 107 7.85 5.10 2.65
N GLU A 108 7.23 6.26 2.83
CA GLU A 108 7.59 7.51 2.13
C GLU A 108 8.98 7.99 2.53
N TYR A 109 9.32 7.90 3.82
CA TYR A 109 10.66 8.17 4.30
C TYR A 109 11.73 7.34 3.57
N CYS A 110 11.45 6.05 3.31
CA CYS A 110 12.33 5.21 2.51
C CYS A 110 12.42 5.67 1.05
N ARG A 111 11.29 5.99 0.40
CA ARG A 111 11.27 6.51 -0.98
C ARG A 111 12.15 7.75 -1.12
N ASP A 112 12.04 8.69 -0.19
CA ASP A 112 12.79 9.94 -0.19
C ASP A 112 14.28 9.71 0.05
N ALA A 113 14.62 8.75 0.92
CA ALA A 113 16.01 8.35 1.16
C ALA A 113 16.65 7.68 -0.05
N LEU A 114 15.92 6.82 -0.77
CA LEU A 114 16.39 6.19 -2.02
C LEU A 114 16.64 7.25 -3.10
N SER A 115 15.71 8.19 -3.25
CA SER A 115 15.81 9.29 -4.21
C SER A 115 17.01 10.20 -3.90
N SER A 116 17.10 10.67 -2.65
CA SER A 116 18.18 11.56 -2.19
C SER A 116 19.56 10.89 -2.25
N GLY A 117 19.62 9.60 -1.93
CA GLY A 117 20.82 8.78 -2.03
C GLY A 117 21.20 8.37 -3.46
N ARG A 118 20.40 8.76 -4.47
CA ARG A 118 20.56 8.38 -5.88
C ARG A 118 20.76 6.87 -6.07
N VAL A 119 20.01 6.08 -5.32
CA VAL A 119 20.14 4.62 -5.31
C VAL A 119 19.53 4.06 -6.61
N GLN A 120 20.38 3.76 -7.58
CA GLN A 120 19.98 3.18 -8.86
C GLN A 120 19.89 1.66 -8.74
N ILE A 121 18.75 1.18 -8.23
CA ILE A 121 18.41 -0.24 -8.22
C ILE A 121 17.13 -0.38 -9.02
N ASP A 122 17.18 -0.96 -10.22
CA ASP A 122 16.01 -1.07 -11.11
C ASP A 122 14.80 -1.72 -10.43
N SER A 123 15.07 -2.69 -9.55
CA SER A 123 14.04 -3.36 -8.76
C SER A 123 13.48 -2.53 -7.60
N ALA A 124 14.15 -1.44 -7.19
CA ALA A 124 13.64 -0.54 -6.15
C ALA A 124 12.46 0.30 -6.65
N THR A 125 12.47 0.78 -7.90
CA THR A 125 11.33 1.51 -8.48
C THR A 125 10.08 0.64 -8.54
N ALA A 126 10.21 -0.60 -9.02
CA ALA A 126 9.10 -1.56 -9.04
C ALA A 126 8.60 -1.88 -7.61
N ARG A 127 9.51 -1.96 -6.63
CA ARG A 127 9.16 -2.16 -5.23
C ARG A 127 8.37 -0.98 -4.66
N VAL A 128 8.80 0.25 -4.95
CA VAL A 128 8.11 1.50 -4.55
C VAL A 128 6.69 1.51 -5.08
N GLN A 129 6.51 1.28 -6.38
CA GLN A 129 5.18 1.26 -7.00
C GLN A 129 4.26 0.21 -6.35
N LYS A 130 4.81 -0.96 -6.05
CA LYS A 130 4.04 -2.05 -5.46
C LYS A 130 3.54 -1.72 -4.06
N TRP A 131 4.40 -1.23 -3.16
CA TRP A 131 3.93 -0.89 -1.82
C TRP A 131 2.95 0.28 -1.88
N THR A 132 3.18 1.29 -2.72
CA THR A 132 2.27 2.45 -2.82
C THR A 132 0.85 1.99 -3.14
N ALA A 133 0.68 1.14 -4.16
CA ALA A 133 -0.63 0.61 -4.52
C ALA A 133 -1.31 -0.18 -3.38
N VAL A 134 -0.53 -0.99 -2.64
CA VAL A 134 -1.07 -1.80 -1.54
C VAL A 134 -1.48 -0.94 -0.35
N TYR A 135 -0.66 0.05 0.02
CA TYR A 135 -0.96 0.95 1.11
C TYR A 135 -2.11 1.91 0.80
N ASP A 136 -2.21 2.41 -0.43
CA ASP A 136 -3.34 3.25 -0.86
C ASP A 136 -4.66 2.47 -0.76
N ALA A 137 -4.66 1.19 -1.16
CA ALA A 137 -5.82 0.31 -1.02
C ALA A 137 -6.18 0.06 0.45
N ALA A 138 -5.18 -0.21 1.31
CA ALA A 138 -5.40 -0.35 2.74
C ALA A 138 -5.99 0.92 3.35
N GLN A 139 -5.42 2.09 3.07
CA GLN A 139 -5.92 3.36 3.58
C GLN A 139 -7.37 3.61 3.12
N ALA A 140 -7.67 3.43 1.83
CA ALA A 140 -9.00 3.68 1.29
C ALA A 140 -10.07 2.78 1.92
N THR A 141 -9.78 1.48 2.08
CA THR A 141 -10.72 0.52 2.66
C THR A 141 -10.96 0.75 4.14
N VAL A 142 -9.92 1.11 4.89
CA VAL A 142 -10.04 1.40 6.32
C VAL A 142 -10.76 2.72 6.56
N VAL A 143 -10.41 3.79 5.81
CA VAL A 143 -11.10 5.08 5.87
C VAL A 143 -12.59 4.93 5.54
N PHE A 144 -12.94 4.10 4.55
CA PHE A 144 -14.34 3.82 4.22
C PHE A 144 -15.08 3.11 5.34
N LEU A 145 -14.40 2.28 6.14
CA LEU A 145 -15.03 1.55 7.24
C LEU A 145 -15.16 2.41 8.52
N GLU A 146 -14.19 3.28 8.78
CA GLU A 146 -14.10 4.08 10.01
C GLU A 146 -14.84 5.43 9.92
N ASN A 147 -15.28 5.88 8.73
CA ASN A 147 -16.08 7.10 8.52
C ASN A 147 -17.50 6.79 8.08
#